data_AF-A0A059KGJ8-F1
#
_entry.id   AF-A0A059KGJ8-F1
#
_cell.length_a   1.000
_cell.length_b   1.000
_cell.length_c   1.000
_cell.angle_alpha   90.00
_cell.angle_beta   90.00
_cell.angle_gamma   90.00
#
_symmetry.space_group_name_H-M   'P 1'
#
loop_
_entity.id
_entity.type
_entity.pdbx_description
1 polymer ?
#
loop_
_entity_poly.entity_id
_entity_poly.type
_entity_poly.pdbx_seq_one_letter_code
_entity_poly.pdbx_strand_id
1 'polypeptide(L)'
;MATDEDCLDLAAALRRHAVPDTLVLIDCLTLWTTRWLMPLEGEPADAARWQAASDALAAALAEAPGPVVLVSNEIGLGLAPLSREARHFVDALGRLHQQVAAVCPQVTLMVAGLEMAVRR
;
A
#
# COMPACT_ATOMS: atom_id res chain seq x y z
N MET A 1 7.98 -20.79 0.82
CA MET A 1 7.11 -19.60 1.00
C MET A 1 7.26 -19.18 2.46
N ALA A 2 7.79 -17.98 2.70
CA ALA A 2 7.88 -17.40 4.03
C ALA A 2 6.87 -16.25 4.11
N THR A 3 6.20 -16.11 5.25
CA THR A 3 5.22 -15.05 5.49
C THR A 3 5.73 -14.18 6.63
N ASP A 4 5.72 -12.87 6.44
CA ASP A 4 6.00 -11.87 7.47
C ASP A 4 4.66 -11.20 7.81
N GLU A 5 4.12 -11.53 8.99
CA GLU A 5 2.88 -10.97 9.50
C GLU A 5 3.19 -9.76 10.40
N ASP A 6 2.23 -8.84 10.53
CA ASP A 6 2.36 -7.66 11.38
C ASP A 6 3.54 -6.71 11.08
N CYS A 7 4.08 -6.74 9.87
CA CYS A 7 5.12 -5.81 9.46
C CYS A 7 4.60 -4.38 9.22
N LEU A 8 4.93 -3.45 10.11
CA LEU A 8 4.58 -2.03 9.95
C LEU A 8 5.56 -1.29 9.04
N ASP A 9 6.85 -1.67 9.06
CA ASP A 9 7.89 -1.13 8.19
C ASP A 9 8.03 -1.99 6.92
N LEU A 10 7.05 -1.83 6.01
CA LEU A 10 7.06 -2.52 4.72
C LEU A 10 8.28 -2.19 3.88
N ALA A 11 8.85 -0.99 4.00
CA ALA A 11 10.03 -0.60 3.25
C ALA A 11 11.25 -1.44 3.67
N ALA A 12 11.46 -1.61 4.98
CA ALA A 12 12.53 -2.46 5.49
C ALA A 12 12.30 -3.95 5.16
N ALA A 13 11.07 -4.45 5.29
CA ALA A 13 10.76 -5.83 4.88
C ALA A 13 10.98 -6.03 3.38
N LEU A 14 10.54 -5.10 2.54
CA LEU A 14 10.75 -5.19 1.10
C LEU A 14 12.24 -5.21 0.76
N ARG A 15 13.06 -4.33 1.33
CA ARG A 15 14.52 -4.35 1.13
C ARG A 15 15.19 -5.64 1.59
N ARG A 16 14.62 -6.32 2.59
CA ARG A 16 15.12 -7.59 3.12
C ARG A 16 14.77 -8.77 2.22
N HIS A 17 13.58 -8.75 1.62
CA HIS A 17 12.99 -9.91 0.94
C HIS A 17 13.03 -9.81 -0.59
N ALA A 18 13.08 -8.59 -1.16
CA ALA A 18 13.20 -8.40 -2.60
C ALA A 18 14.62 -8.73 -3.06
N VAL A 19 14.79 -9.94 -3.60
CA VAL A 19 16.00 -10.41 -4.26
C VAL A 19 15.64 -10.92 -5.67
N PRO A 20 16.56 -10.97 -6.64
CA PRO A 20 16.24 -11.17 -8.07
C PRO A 20 15.32 -12.36 -8.40
N ASP A 21 15.44 -13.47 -7.67
CA ASP A 21 14.68 -14.70 -7.92
C ASP A 21 13.55 -14.94 -6.91
N THR A 22 13.07 -13.88 -6.26
CA THR A 22 11.98 -13.97 -5.27
C THR A 22 10.88 -12.96 -5.57
N LEU A 23 9.67 -13.48 -5.81
CA LEU A 23 8.46 -12.68 -5.87
C LEU A 23 8.05 -12.28 -4.45
N VAL A 24 7.93 -10.97 -4.22
CA VAL A 24 7.35 -10.42 -2.99
C VAL A 24 5.89 -10.04 -3.26
N LEU A 25 4.98 -10.61 -2.47
CA LEU A 25 3.57 -10.23 -2.47
C LEU A 25 3.29 -9.42 -1.20
N ILE A 26 2.77 -8.21 -1.36
CA ILE A 26 2.29 -7.37 -0.26
C ILE A 26 0.76 -7.34 -0.32
N ASP A 27 0.12 -7.97 0.66
CA ASP A 27 -1.33 -8.10 0.77
C ASP A 27 -1.79 -7.71 2.21
N CYS A 28 -2.41 -6.55 2.46
CA CYS A 28 -2.71 -5.47 1.51
C CYS A 28 -2.37 -4.07 2.05
N LEU A 29 -2.17 -3.11 1.13
CA LEU A 29 -1.91 -1.71 1.47
C LEU A 29 -3.06 -1.05 2.24
N THR A 30 -4.30 -1.52 2.05
CA THR A 30 -5.46 -1.02 2.80
C THR A 30 -5.32 -1.34 4.29
N LEU A 31 -4.99 -2.58 4.64
CA LEU A 31 -4.75 -2.97 6.04
C LEU A 31 -3.51 -2.28 6.61
N TRP A 32 -2.43 -2.19 5.82
CA TRP A 32 -1.24 -1.46 6.24
C TRP A 32 -1.55 0.00 6.57
N THR A 33 -2.33 0.69 5.72
CA THR A 33 -2.80 2.06 5.97
C THR A 33 -3.67 2.12 7.24
N THR A 34 -4.52 1.11 7.50
CA THR A 34 -5.33 1.06 8.72
C THR A 34 -4.47 1.01 9.96
N ARG A 35 -3.39 0.22 9.96
CA ARG A 35 -2.46 0.14 11.09
C ARG A 35 -1.73 1.46 11.37
N TRP A 36 -1.54 2.30 10.36
CA TRP A 36 -0.93 3.62 10.51
C TRP A 36 -1.93 4.69 10.99
N LEU A 37 -3.13 4.74 10.39
CA LEU A 37 -4.04 5.87 10.56
C LEU A 37 -5.24 5.60 11.48
N MET A 38 -5.55 4.32 11.72
CA MET A 38 -6.66 3.87 12.56
C MET A 38 -6.24 2.63 13.38
N PRO A 39 -5.14 2.68 14.15
CA PRO A 39 -4.67 1.53 14.90
C PRO A 39 -5.67 1.13 15.98
N LEU A 40 -5.74 -0.18 16.28
CA LEU A 40 -6.53 -0.70 17.40
C LEU A 40 -5.95 -0.26 18.76
N GLU A 41 -4.62 -0.13 18.83
CA GLU A 41 -3.88 0.28 20.01
C GLU A 41 -2.85 1.35 19.66
N GLY A 42 -2.71 2.35 20.54
CA GLY A 42 -1.83 3.49 20.32
C GLY A 42 -2.47 4.61 19.52
N GLU A 43 -1.67 5.62 19.18
CA GLU A 43 -2.13 6.81 18.47
C GLU A 43 -1.90 6.69 16.96
N PRO A 44 -2.86 7.18 16.13
CA PRO A 44 -2.65 7.35 14.70
C PRO A 44 -1.35 8.11 14.43
N ALA A 45 -0.67 7.76 13.34
CA ALA A 45 0.44 8.57 12.88
C ALA A 45 -0.03 9.97 12.48
N ASP A 46 0.79 10.96 12.84
CA ASP A 46 0.69 12.28 12.27
C ASP A 46 1.05 12.27 10.77
N ALA A 47 0.78 13.39 10.10
CA ALA A 47 1.01 13.53 8.67
C ALA A 47 2.49 13.31 8.27
N ALA A 48 3.45 13.70 9.12
CA ALA A 48 4.86 13.58 8.81
C ALA A 48 5.31 12.12 8.86
N ARG A 49 4.89 11.37 9.89
CA ARG A 49 5.17 9.94 10.03
C ARG A 49 4.50 9.13 8.91
N TRP A 50 3.26 9.46 8.56
CA TRP A 50 2.57 8.82 7.45
C TRP A 50 3.26 9.07 6.10
N GLN A 51 3.65 10.31 5.83
CA GLN A 51 4.34 10.67 4.59
C GLN A 51 5.69 9.97 4.51
N ALA A 52 6.47 9.97 5.59
CA ALA A 52 7.76 9.29 5.64
C ALA A 52 7.64 7.78 5.37
N ALA A 53 6.61 7.12 5.93
CA ALA A 53 6.36 5.69 5.69
C ALA A 53 5.97 5.41 4.22
N SER A 54 5.12 6.26 3.65
CA SER A 54 4.68 6.17 2.24
C SER A 54 5.85 6.39 1.27
N ASP A 55 6.68 7.41 1.53
CA ASP A 55 7.88 7.72 0.76
C ASP A 55 8.91 6.60 0.83
N ALA A 56 9.14 6.05 2.03
CA ALA A 56 10.07 4.94 2.22
C ALA A 56 9.61 3.69 1.46
N LEU A 57 8.30 3.41 1.43
CA LEU A 57 7.74 2.30 0.66
C LEU A 57 7.92 2.53 -0.84
N ALA A 58 7.57 3.71 -1.35
CA ALA A 58 7.72 4.06 -2.77
C ALA A 58 9.18 3.97 -3.24
N ALA A 59 10.13 4.45 -2.44
CA ALA A 59 11.55 4.33 -2.72
C ALA A 59 12.01 2.86 -2.73
N ALA A 60 11.61 2.06 -1.73
CA ALA A 60 11.94 0.64 -1.67
C ALA A 60 11.38 -0.14 -2.87
N LEU A 61 10.19 0.23 -3.37
CA LEU A 61 9.60 -0.36 -4.57
C LEU A 61 10.39 -0.01 -5.84
N ALA A 62 10.82 1.24 -5.98
CA ALA A 62 11.62 1.68 -7.12
C ALA A 62 13.01 1.00 -7.18
N GLU A 63 13.55 0.62 -6.03
CA GLU A 63 14.87 -0.01 -5.88
C GLU A 63 14.82 -1.55 -5.82
N ALA A 64 13.62 -2.15 -5.80
CA ALA A 64 13.46 -3.59 -5.62
C ALA A 64 14.10 -4.36 -6.80
N PRO A 65 15.07 -5.27 -6.53
CA PRO A 65 15.80 -5.98 -7.59
C PRO A 65 15.02 -7.18 -8.15
N GLY A 66 13.90 -7.56 -7.52
CA GLY A 66 13.05 -8.68 -7.90
C GLY A 66 11.60 -8.25 -8.11
N PRO A 67 10.73 -9.16 -8.60
CA PRO A 67 9.33 -8.81 -8.87
C PRO A 67 8.55 -8.56 -7.57
N VAL A 68 7.73 -7.51 -7.58
CA VAL A 68 6.87 -7.14 -6.45
C VAL A 68 5.43 -7.00 -6.95
N VAL A 69 4.49 -7.63 -6.24
CA VAL A 69 3.05 -7.47 -6.46
C VAL A 69 2.44 -6.82 -5.21
N LEU A 70 1.75 -5.70 -5.44
CA LEU A 70 1.04 -4.94 -4.42
C LEU A 70 -0.46 -5.21 -4.57
N VAL A 71 -1.12 -5.56 -3.47
CA VAL A 71 -2.58 -5.69 -3.40
C VAL A 71 -3.12 -4.58 -2.52
N SER A 72 -4.23 -3.97 -2.95
CA SER A 72 -5.00 -3.02 -2.15
C SER A 72 -6.46 -3.04 -2.61
N ASN A 73 -7.34 -2.47 -1.79
CA ASN A 73 -8.74 -2.25 -2.12
C ASN A 73 -8.97 -0.80 -2.55
N GLU A 74 -9.66 -0.62 -3.68
CA GLU A 74 -10.24 0.66 -4.08
C GLU A 74 -11.57 0.86 -3.34
N ILE A 75 -11.67 1.94 -2.57
CA ILE A 75 -12.83 2.26 -1.72
C ILE A 75 -13.38 3.68 -1.96
N GLY A 76 -12.74 4.46 -2.83
CA GLY A 76 -13.12 5.82 -3.19
C GLY A 76 -14.18 5.93 -4.28
N LEU A 77 -14.62 4.81 -4.86
CA LEU A 77 -15.67 4.76 -5.90
C LEU A 77 -17.10 4.77 -5.34
N GLY A 78 -17.26 4.90 -4.01
CA GLY A 78 -18.54 4.96 -3.32
C GLY A 78 -18.95 6.38 -2.90
N LEU A 79 -19.91 6.45 -1.98
CA LEU A 79 -20.24 7.71 -1.32
C LEU A 79 -19.15 8.08 -0.31
N ALA A 80 -18.86 9.38 -0.20
CA ALA A 80 -17.92 9.88 0.78
C ALA A 80 -18.38 9.53 2.22
N PRO A 81 -17.49 9.05 3.10
CA PRO A 81 -17.83 8.77 4.48
C PRO A 81 -18.31 10.01 5.25
N LEU A 82 -19.18 9.82 6.25
CA LEU A 82 -19.69 10.91 7.10
C LEU A 82 -18.71 11.34 8.19
N SER A 83 -17.90 10.42 8.72
CA SER A 83 -16.87 10.72 9.72
C SER A 83 -15.64 11.34 9.09
N ARG A 84 -15.01 12.30 9.79
CA ARG A 84 -13.79 12.97 9.33
C ARG A 84 -12.63 11.98 9.19
N GLU A 85 -12.54 11.04 10.12
CA GLU A 85 -11.50 10.02 10.23
C GLU A 85 -11.54 9.11 9.00
N ALA A 86 -12.73 8.58 8.66
CA ALA A 86 -12.88 7.75 7.48
C ALA A 86 -12.64 8.52 6.17
N ARG A 87 -13.04 9.81 6.06
CA ARG A 87 -12.66 10.63 4.90
C ARG A 87 -11.15 10.78 4.78
N HIS A 88 -10.48 11.10 5.88
CA HIS A 88 -9.02 11.20 5.92
C HIS A 88 -8.36 9.89 5.50
N PHE A 89 -8.87 8.74 5.96
CA PHE A 89 -8.39 7.42 5.56
C PHE A 89 -8.53 7.16 4.05
N VAL A 90 -9.72 7.37 3.49
CA VAL A 90 -9.98 7.18 2.05
C VAL A 90 -9.05 8.08 1.21
N ASP A 91 -8.93 9.35 1.60
CA ASP A 91 -8.06 10.31 0.92
C ASP A 91 -6.57 9.91 1.01
N ALA A 92 -6.12 9.43 2.17
CA ALA A 92 -4.74 9.00 2.37
C ALA A 92 -4.43 7.72 1.59
N LEU A 93 -5.35 6.76 1.56
CA LEU A 93 -5.22 5.54 0.79
C LEU A 93 -5.15 5.84 -0.71
N GLY A 94 -6.01 6.73 -1.22
CA GLY A 94 -5.99 7.14 -2.63
C GLY A 94 -4.67 7.85 -3.01
N ARG A 95 -4.11 8.69 -2.12
CA ARG A 95 -2.77 9.28 -2.32
C ARG A 95 -1.68 8.22 -2.34
N LEU A 96 -1.73 7.25 -1.42
CA LEU A 96 -0.79 6.12 -1.42
C LEU A 96 -0.87 5.34 -2.72
N HIS A 97 -2.08 5.03 -3.22
CA HIS A 97 -2.28 4.35 -4.51
C HIS A 97 -1.62 5.10 -5.65
N GLN A 98 -1.82 6.42 -5.75
CA GLN A 98 -1.17 7.25 -6.77
C GLN A 98 0.35 7.21 -6.65
N GLN A 99 0.87 7.29 -5.42
CA GLN A 99 2.30 7.30 -5.15
C GLN A 99 2.97 5.97 -5.51
N VAL A 100 2.41 4.83 -5.12
CA VAL A 100 2.96 3.51 -5.50
C VAL A 100 2.72 3.22 -6.98
N ALA A 101 1.58 3.63 -7.54
CA ALA A 101 1.33 3.51 -8.97
C ALA A 101 2.37 4.31 -9.78
N ALA A 102 2.88 5.44 -9.31
CA ALA A 102 3.91 6.19 -10.05
C ALA A 102 5.18 5.36 -10.33
N VAL A 103 5.52 4.39 -9.48
CA VAL A 103 6.71 3.53 -9.63
C VAL A 103 6.41 2.12 -10.17
N CYS A 104 5.15 1.70 -10.16
CA CYS A 104 4.75 0.44 -10.81
C CYS A 104 4.77 0.61 -12.34
N PRO A 105 5.16 -0.39 -13.14
CA PRO A 105 4.93 -0.36 -14.57
C PRO A 105 3.47 -0.68 -14.91
N GLN A 106 2.86 -1.64 -14.21
CA GLN A 106 1.52 -2.14 -14.47
C GLN A 106 0.58 -1.84 -13.30
N VAL A 107 -0.66 -1.46 -13.61
CA VAL A 107 -1.73 -1.27 -12.61
C VAL A 107 -3.01 -1.89 -13.16
N THR A 108 -3.59 -2.78 -12.36
CA THR A 108 -4.80 -3.53 -12.70
C THR A 108 -5.86 -3.29 -11.64
N LEU A 109 -7.06 -2.93 -12.07
CA LEU A 109 -8.25 -2.99 -11.25
C LEU A 109 -8.92 -4.35 -11.44
N MET A 110 -9.21 -5.07 -10.34
CA MET A 110 -9.89 -6.36 -10.39
C MET A 110 -11.38 -6.17 -10.10
N VAL A 111 -12.26 -6.63 -10.99
CA VAL A 111 -13.73 -6.53 -10.85
C VAL A 111 -14.34 -7.90 -11.09
N ALA A 112 -14.98 -8.49 -10.07
CA ALA A 112 -15.59 -9.83 -10.13
C ALA A 112 -14.65 -10.93 -10.69
N GLY A 113 -13.35 -10.83 -10.36
CA GLY A 113 -12.31 -11.76 -10.84
C GLY A 113 -11.78 -11.46 -12.24
N LEU A 114 -12.25 -10.40 -12.90
CA LEU A 114 -11.80 -9.96 -14.22
C LEU A 114 -10.81 -8.80 -14.07
N GLU A 115 -9.73 -8.86 -14.84
CA GLU A 115 -8.75 -7.77 -14.89
C GLU A 115 -9.24 -6.62 -15.77
N MET A 116 -9.03 -5.39 -15.28
CA MET A 116 -9.18 -4.16 -16.04
C MET A 116 -7.85 -3.41 -15.98
N ALA A 117 -7.12 -3.39 -17.08
CA ALA A 117 -5.83 -2.70 -17.16
C ALA A 117 -6.04 -1.17 -17.06
N VAL A 118 -5.48 -0.56 -16.02
CA VAL A 118 -5.45 0.91 -15.84
C VAL A 118 -4.20 1.49 -16.49
N ARG A 119 -3.05 0.80 -16.35
CA ARG A 119 -1.80 1.09 -17.05
C ARG A 119 -1.06 -0.20 -17.39
N ARG A 120 -0.40 -0.23 -18.55
CA ARG A 120 0.48 -1.30 -18.99
C ARG A 120 1.91 -0.80 -19.20
#